data_AF-M6F8D7-F1
#
_entry.id   AF-M6F8D7-F1
#
_cell.length_a   1.000
_cell.length_b   1.000
_cell.length_c   1.000
_cell.angle_alpha   90.00
_cell.angle_beta   90.00
_cell.angle_gamma   90.00
#
_symmetry.space_group_name_H-M   'P 1'
#
loop_
_entity.id
_entity.type
_entity.pdbx_description
1 polymer ?
#
loop_
_entity_poly.entity_id
_entity_poly.type
_entity_poly.pdbx_seq_one_letter_code
_entity_poly.pdbx_strand_id
1 'polypeptide(L)'
;MGPGRANVAYVKKINAQVKIIPVVIDECEVPECLKSTLWEKISRLDSYEENLNRIVQAIFGISEKPILGNPPKHIATAIDILPGLNKIDTILFNYSCEISLQKERKKINTSEVYGYLKECEISDEEILESLEILDSKKIIKGQKTLGGNIPFFSITHHGFEIYIQSNFTDFTTIFNKACMNILNEGLNTNFQIAENMNAHILIVNHIFEKLEEKGLIKFIKDMSGRYCIHYISPELKRIFK
;
A
#
# COMPACT_ATOMS: atom_id res chain seq x y z
N MET A 1 -29.91 34.04 20.73
CA MET A 1 -29.22 34.07 19.42
C MET A 1 -29.42 32.71 18.76
N GLY A 2 -30.11 32.67 17.62
CA GLY A 2 -30.43 31.39 16.95
C GLY A 2 -29.19 30.77 16.30
N PRO A 3 -29.09 29.43 16.24
CA PRO A 3 -27.98 28.75 15.59
C PRO A 3 -27.99 29.10 14.09
N GLY A 4 -26.85 29.57 13.58
CA GLY A 4 -26.69 29.92 12.18
C GLY A 4 -26.95 28.72 11.28
N ARG A 5 -28.02 28.78 10.47
CA ARG A 5 -28.38 27.69 9.54
C ARG A 5 -27.45 27.73 8.32
N ALA A 6 -26.48 26.83 8.26
CA ALA A 6 -25.67 26.62 7.07
C ALA A 6 -26.52 26.00 5.93
N ASN A 7 -26.46 26.59 4.73
CA ASN A 7 -27.30 26.20 3.60
C ASN A 7 -26.72 24.98 2.86
N VAL A 8 -27.50 23.88 2.80
CA VAL A 8 -27.14 22.58 2.18
C VAL A 8 -26.65 22.74 0.74
N ALA A 9 -27.27 23.61 -0.05
CA ALA A 9 -26.93 23.79 -1.47
C ALA A 9 -25.54 24.43 -1.64
N TYR A 10 -25.17 25.33 -0.72
CA TYR A 10 -23.87 25.99 -0.73
C TYR A 10 -22.75 25.05 -0.26
N VAL A 11 -23.01 24.26 0.78
CA VAL A 11 -22.08 23.23 1.29
C VAL A 11 -21.81 22.17 0.22
N LYS A 12 -22.82 21.70 -0.51
CA LYS A 12 -22.65 20.75 -1.61
C LYS A 12 -21.81 21.31 -2.77
N LYS A 13 -21.97 22.60 -3.09
CA LYS A 13 -21.20 23.27 -4.15
C LYS A 13 -19.73 23.43 -3.77
N ILE A 14 -19.42 23.68 -2.50
CA ILE A 14 -18.05 23.75 -1.98
C ILE A 14 -17.43 22.35 -1.89
N ASN A 15 -18.17 21.34 -1.41
CA ASN A 15 -17.72 19.95 -1.35
C ASN A 15 -17.35 19.33 -2.71
N ALA A 16 -17.90 19.87 -3.81
CA ALA A 16 -17.56 19.44 -5.15
C ALA A 16 -16.16 19.87 -5.59
N GLN A 17 -15.55 20.87 -4.92
CA GLN A 17 -14.26 21.46 -5.29
C GLN A 17 -13.22 21.39 -4.17
N VAL A 18 -13.64 21.24 -2.90
CA VAL A 18 -12.79 21.25 -1.71
C VAL A 18 -13.35 20.28 -0.68
N LYS A 19 -12.50 19.50 -0.01
CA LYS A 19 -12.93 18.59 1.07
C LYS A 19 -13.20 19.38 2.36
N ILE A 20 -14.45 19.37 2.83
CA ILE A 20 -14.85 20.03 4.09
C ILE A 20 -14.87 18.99 5.22
N ILE A 21 -14.20 19.31 6.33
CA ILE A 21 -14.20 18.49 7.55
C ILE A 21 -14.67 19.36 8.72
N PRO A 22 -15.91 19.20 9.19
CA PRO A 22 -16.41 19.95 10.33
C PRO A 22 -15.75 19.48 11.64
N VAL A 23 -15.37 20.43 12.48
CA VAL A 23 -14.80 20.18 13.82
C VAL A 23 -15.78 20.67 14.87
N VAL A 24 -16.23 19.76 15.74
CA VAL A 24 -17.16 20.03 16.83
C VAL A 24 -16.37 20.20 18.11
N ILE A 25 -16.33 21.43 18.65
CA ILE A 25 -15.48 21.80 19.79
C ILE A 25 -16.29 21.89 21.09
N ASP A 26 -17.63 22.08 21.00
CA ASP A 26 -18.54 22.20 22.15
C ASP A 26 -19.68 21.16 22.06
N GLU A 27 -20.56 21.11 23.08
CA GLU A 27 -21.82 20.36 23.01
C GLU A 27 -22.84 21.05 22.09
N CYS A 28 -22.56 21.04 20.78
CA CYS A 28 -23.48 21.55 19.76
C CYS A 28 -23.90 20.43 18.79
N GLU A 29 -25.14 20.52 18.31
CA GLU A 29 -25.64 19.59 17.30
C GLU A 29 -25.08 19.94 15.92
N VAL A 30 -24.49 18.95 15.25
CA VAL A 30 -23.98 19.10 13.87
C VAL A 30 -25.16 19.42 12.94
N PRO A 31 -25.13 20.55 12.22
CA PRO A 31 -26.17 20.92 11.26
C PRO A 31 -26.42 19.81 10.24
N GLU A 32 -27.68 19.63 9.83
CA GLU A 32 -28.09 18.52 8.96
C GLU A 32 -27.37 18.49 7.61
N CYS A 33 -26.97 19.64 7.10
CA CYS A 33 -26.16 19.80 5.89
C CYS A 33 -24.72 19.26 5.99
N LEU A 34 -24.21 19.05 7.21
CA LEU A 34 -22.85 18.61 7.51
C LEU A 34 -22.79 17.17 8.05
N LYS A 35 -23.93 16.57 8.41
CA LYS A 35 -23.99 15.17 8.88
C LYS A 35 -23.46 14.15 7.86
N SER A 36 -23.54 14.47 6.56
CA SER A 36 -23.02 13.63 5.48
C SER A 36 -21.53 13.83 5.17
N THR A 37 -20.83 14.69 5.91
CA THR A 37 -19.39 14.92 5.78
C THR A 37 -18.63 14.23 6.91
N LEU A 38 -17.34 13.92 6.72
CA LEU A 38 -16.50 13.41 7.80
C LEU A 38 -16.33 14.53 8.83
N TRP A 39 -16.83 14.35 10.06
CA TRP A 39 -16.71 15.34 11.13
C TRP A 39 -16.03 14.73 12.35
N GLU A 40 -15.28 15.56 13.09
CA GLU A 40 -14.51 15.16 14.26
C GLU A 40 -15.00 15.92 15.49
N LYS A 41 -15.25 15.21 16.59
CA LYS A 41 -15.63 15.80 17.87
C LYS A 41 -14.44 15.83 18.82
N ILE A 42 -14.05 17.03 19.25
CA ILE A 42 -12.96 17.24 20.18
C ILE A 42 -13.55 17.27 21.59
N SER A 43 -13.36 16.17 22.33
CA SER A 43 -13.99 15.99 23.64
C SER A 43 -13.14 16.56 24.78
N ARG A 44 -11.85 16.81 24.54
CA ARG A 44 -10.85 17.23 25.54
C ARG A 44 -9.80 18.12 24.89
N LEU A 45 -9.83 19.42 25.21
CA LEU A 45 -8.90 20.44 24.66
C LEU A 45 -7.44 20.23 25.11
N ASP A 46 -7.25 19.47 26.19
CA ASP A 46 -5.98 19.06 26.79
C ASP A 46 -5.34 17.83 26.11
N SER A 47 -6.03 17.15 25.18
CA SER A 47 -5.49 16.06 24.34
C SER A 47 -5.79 16.25 22.85
N TYR A 48 -5.63 17.48 22.36
CA TYR A 48 -5.95 17.92 21.00
C TYR A 48 -5.12 17.25 19.88
N GLU A 49 -3.94 16.73 20.19
CA GLU A 49 -3.01 16.12 19.22
C GLU A 49 -3.64 14.99 18.40
N GLU A 50 -4.46 14.14 19.02
CA GLU A 50 -5.07 12.98 18.35
C GLU A 50 -6.16 13.42 17.35
N ASN A 51 -6.98 14.40 17.73
CA ASN A 51 -7.98 14.99 16.85
C ASN A 51 -7.34 15.81 15.72
N LEU A 52 -6.27 16.55 16.01
CA LEU A 52 -5.49 17.29 15.01
C LEU A 52 -4.88 16.33 13.99
N ASN A 53 -4.30 15.21 14.42
CA ASN A 53 -3.73 14.20 13.53
C ASN A 53 -4.78 13.62 12.58
N ARG A 54 -6.00 13.31 13.06
CA ARG A 54 -7.09 12.82 12.20
C ARG A 54 -7.54 13.86 11.17
N ILE A 55 -7.61 15.13 11.56
CA ILE A 55 -7.94 16.24 10.65
C ILE A 55 -6.84 16.40 9.60
N VAL A 56 -5.57 16.35 10.00
CA VAL A 56 -4.40 16.43 9.09
C VAL A 56 -4.36 15.24 8.12
N GLN A 57 -4.56 14.01 8.60
CA GLN A 57 -4.63 12.80 7.77
C GLN A 57 -5.75 12.89 6.72
N ALA A 58 -6.91 13.40 7.12
CA ALA A 58 -8.05 13.56 6.23
C ALA A 58 -7.91 14.71 5.23
N ILE A 59 -7.15 15.78 5.56
CA ILE A 59 -6.85 16.91 4.64
C ILE A 59 -5.76 16.53 3.64
N PHE A 60 -4.69 15.87 4.08
CA PHE A 60 -3.50 15.62 3.25
C PHE A 60 -3.48 14.23 2.60
N GLY A 61 -4.46 13.37 2.87
CA GLY A 61 -4.46 11.98 2.38
C GLY A 61 -3.20 11.24 2.85
N ILE A 62 -2.70 11.60 4.03
CA ILE A 62 -1.58 10.93 4.69
C ILE A 62 -2.19 9.65 5.27
N SER A 63 -2.13 8.59 4.48
CA SER A 63 -2.11 7.26 5.07
C SER A 63 -0.86 7.24 5.97
N GLU A 64 -1.01 6.84 7.24
CA GLU A 64 0.10 6.14 7.89
C GLU A 64 0.59 5.08 6.89
N LYS A 65 1.90 4.85 6.74
CA LYS A 65 2.40 3.66 6.03
C LYS A 65 1.48 2.54 6.47
N PRO A 66 0.73 1.87 5.57
CA PRO A 66 -0.37 1.01 6.01
C PRO A 66 0.20 0.15 7.12
N ILE A 67 -0.29 0.37 8.35
CA ILE A 67 0.06 -0.51 9.44
C ILE A 67 -0.64 -1.78 9.01
N LEU A 68 0.12 -2.65 8.34
CA LEU A 68 -0.22 -4.04 8.25
C LEU A 68 -0.32 -4.44 9.72
N GLY A 69 -1.54 -4.44 10.24
CA GLY A 69 -1.80 -4.81 11.62
C GLY A 69 -1.14 -6.15 11.89
N ASN A 70 -0.94 -6.49 13.18
CA ASN A 70 -0.59 -7.86 13.51
C ASN A 70 -1.54 -8.78 12.71
N PRO A 71 -1.02 -9.78 11.97
CA PRO A 71 -1.85 -10.65 11.16
C PRO A 71 -3.02 -11.10 12.04
N PRO A 72 -4.28 -10.86 11.64
CA PRO A 72 -5.39 -11.15 12.52
C PRO A 72 -5.29 -12.62 12.94
N LYS A 73 -5.49 -12.91 14.23
CA LYS A 73 -5.56 -14.28 14.79
C LYS A 73 -6.64 -15.16 14.12
N HIS A 74 -7.32 -14.64 13.10
CA HIS A 74 -8.22 -15.30 12.18
C HIS A 74 -7.84 -15.01 10.71
N ILE A 75 -6.68 -15.47 10.23
CA ILE A 75 -6.47 -15.79 8.78
C ILE A 75 -7.09 -17.17 8.46
N ALA A 76 -8.14 -17.55 9.19
CA ALA A 76 -8.77 -18.87 9.09
C ALA A 76 -9.99 -18.89 8.16
N THR A 77 -10.59 -17.76 7.76
CA THR A 77 -11.98 -17.81 7.27
C THR A 77 -12.31 -17.10 5.95
N ALA A 78 -11.37 -16.47 5.26
CA ALA A 78 -11.54 -16.10 3.85
C ALA A 78 -10.19 -15.78 3.24
N ILE A 79 -9.37 -16.80 2.99
CA ILE A 79 -8.31 -16.64 1.99
C ILE A 79 -9.02 -16.77 0.66
N ASP A 80 -9.15 -15.66 -0.07
CA ASP A 80 -9.35 -15.76 -1.52
C ASP A 80 -8.12 -16.47 -2.06
N ILE A 81 -8.27 -17.77 -2.28
CA ILE A 81 -7.21 -18.63 -2.80
C ILE A 81 -6.76 -17.98 -4.10
N LEU A 82 -5.49 -17.56 -4.16
CA LEU A 82 -4.96 -16.95 -5.36
C LEU A 82 -5.14 -17.93 -6.52
N PRO A 83 -5.64 -17.50 -7.69
CA PRO A 83 -5.95 -18.41 -8.79
C PRO A 83 -4.79 -19.34 -9.13
N GLY A 84 -4.97 -20.65 -8.93
CA GLY A 84 -3.97 -21.66 -9.20
C GLY A 84 -2.93 -21.90 -8.09
N LEU A 85 -3.11 -21.34 -6.90
CA LEU A 85 -2.38 -21.67 -5.67
C LEU A 85 -3.29 -22.42 -4.69
N ASN A 86 -2.72 -23.16 -3.75
CA ASN A 86 -3.48 -23.73 -2.63
C ASN A 86 -3.49 -22.75 -1.43
N LYS A 87 -4.14 -23.16 -0.33
CA LYS A 87 -4.22 -22.34 0.89
C LYS A 87 -2.85 -22.06 1.50
N ILE A 88 -1.98 -23.06 1.58
CA ILE A 88 -0.64 -22.97 2.18
C ILE A 88 0.26 -22.05 1.35
N ASP A 89 0.28 -22.26 0.02
CA ASP A 89 0.97 -21.40 -0.95
C ASP A 89 0.58 -19.94 -0.75
N THR A 90 -0.72 -19.67 -0.59
CA THR A 90 -1.26 -18.33 -0.42
C THR A 90 -0.85 -17.71 0.92
N ILE A 91 -0.89 -18.48 2.02
CA ILE A 91 -0.44 -18.02 3.36
C ILE A 91 1.05 -17.67 3.32
N LEU A 92 1.89 -18.58 2.82
CA LEU A 92 3.33 -18.37 2.72
C LEU A 92 3.65 -17.15 1.85
N PHE A 93 2.97 -17.02 0.71
CA PHE A 93 3.19 -15.93 -0.21
C PHE A 93 2.78 -14.57 0.38
N ASN A 94 1.57 -14.45 0.94
CA ASN A 94 1.11 -13.21 1.54
C ASN A 94 2.00 -12.79 2.71
N TYR A 95 2.34 -13.72 3.61
CA TYR A 95 3.23 -13.41 4.73
C TYR A 95 4.63 -12.98 4.27
N SER A 96 5.13 -13.57 3.18
CA SER A 96 6.39 -13.15 2.56
C SER A 96 6.33 -11.71 2.02
N CYS A 97 5.20 -11.33 1.40
CA CYS A 97 4.96 -9.96 0.94
C CYS A 97 4.91 -8.96 2.09
N GLU A 98 4.23 -9.31 3.19
CA GLU A 98 4.18 -8.50 4.40
C GLU A 98 5.57 -8.26 4.99
N ILE A 99 6.39 -9.31 5.15
CA ILE A 99 7.77 -9.18 5.62
C ILE A 99 8.58 -8.26 4.70
N SER A 100 8.40 -8.40 3.38
CA SER A 100 9.13 -7.58 2.41
C SER A 100 8.78 -6.10 2.52
N LEU A 101 7.50 -5.78 2.71
CA LEU A 101 7.04 -4.40 2.91
C LEU A 101 7.53 -3.84 4.24
N GLN A 102 7.41 -4.59 5.33
CA GLN A 102 7.86 -4.18 6.66
C GLN A 102 9.36 -3.91 6.71
N LYS A 103 10.17 -4.74 6.04
CA LYS A 103 11.64 -4.64 6.02
C LYS A 103 12.18 -3.85 4.83
N GLU A 104 11.31 -3.35 3.96
CA GLU A 104 11.64 -2.60 2.75
C GLU A 104 12.71 -3.28 1.86
N ARG A 105 12.63 -4.61 1.75
CA ARG A 105 13.57 -5.41 0.94
C ARG A 105 12.87 -6.54 0.21
N LYS A 106 13.34 -6.85 -1.00
CA LYS A 106 12.79 -7.95 -1.82
C LYS A 106 13.32 -9.34 -1.43
N LYS A 107 14.54 -9.44 -0.89
CA LYS A 107 15.15 -10.72 -0.50
C LYS A 107 14.62 -11.14 0.86
N ILE A 108 14.25 -12.40 1.03
CA ILE A 108 13.73 -13.01 2.26
C ILE A 108 14.57 -14.26 2.56
N ASN A 109 14.92 -14.47 3.82
CA ASN A 109 15.43 -15.75 4.32
C ASN A 109 14.23 -16.61 4.73
N THR A 110 14.20 -17.85 4.28
CA THR A 110 13.11 -18.78 4.57
C THR A 110 12.89 -18.93 6.07
N SER A 111 13.93 -18.88 6.90
CA SER A 111 13.80 -18.90 8.37
C SER A 111 12.87 -17.81 8.93
N GLU A 112 12.68 -16.70 8.20
CA GLU A 112 11.81 -15.59 8.59
C GLU A 112 10.33 -15.94 8.49
N VAL A 113 9.94 -16.90 7.65
CA VAL A 113 8.54 -17.33 7.50
C VAL A 113 8.19 -18.53 8.39
N TYR A 114 9.18 -19.32 8.82
CA TYR A 114 8.94 -20.55 9.59
C TYR A 114 8.14 -20.32 10.87
N GLY A 115 8.48 -19.30 11.67
CA GLY A 115 7.82 -19.08 12.97
C GLY A 115 6.30 -18.95 12.83
N TYR A 116 5.85 -18.05 11.96
CA TYR A 116 4.43 -17.84 11.70
C TYR A 116 3.76 -19.05 11.04
N LEU A 117 4.42 -19.71 10.08
CA LEU A 117 3.83 -20.87 9.40
C LEU A 117 3.67 -22.06 10.35
N LYS A 118 4.57 -22.23 11.32
CA LYS A 118 4.43 -23.24 12.39
C LYS A 118 3.28 -22.94 13.33
N GLU A 119 3.05 -21.67 13.67
CA GLU A 119 1.85 -21.27 14.44
C GLU A 119 0.55 -21.55 13.67
N CYS A 120 0.60 -21.59 12.34
CA CYS A 120 -0.51 -21.99 11.48
C CYS A 120 -0.62 -23.52 11.29
N GLU A 121 0.11 -24.32 12.08
CA GLU A 121 0.15 -25.79 12.01
C GLU A 121 0.65 -26.36 10.66
N ILE A 122 1.48 -25.60 9.92
CA ILE A 122 2.05 -26.03 8.64
C ILE A 122 3.37 -26.79 8.87
N SER A 123 3.49 -28.00 8.29
CA SER A 123 4.67 -28.86 8.39
C SER A 123 5.88 -28.33 7.61
N ASP A 124 7.08 -28.85 7.88
CA ASP A 124 8.30 -28.40 7.17
C ASP A 124 8.23 -28.80 5.70
N GLU A 125 7.74 -30.01 5.43
CA GLU A 125 7.51 -30.55 4.10
C GLU A 125 6.56 -29.66 3.30
N GLU A 126 5.43 -29.25 3.87
CA GLU A 126 4.46 -28.36 3.22
C GLU A 126 5.05 -26.97 2.91
N ILE A 127 5.89 -26.43 3.79
CA ILE A 127 6.59 -25.15 3.55
C ILE A 127 7.55 -25.29 2.37
N LEU A 128 8.34 -26.36 2.33
CA LEU A 128 9.32 -26.61 1.26
C LEU A 128 8.63 -26.83 -0.09
N GLU A 129 7.58 -27.65 -0.12
CA GLU A 129 6.75 -27.87 -1.32
C GLU A 129 6.15 -26.56 -1.82
N SER A 130 5.61 -25.74 -0.93
CA SER A 130 5.02 -24.43 -1.30
C SER A 130 6.06 -23.49 -1.90
N LEU A 131 7.29 -23.46 -1.37
CA LEU A 131 8.37 -22.67 -1.95
C LEU A 131 8.75 -23.15 -3.36
N GLU A 132 8.77 -24.45 -3.60
CA GLU A 132 9.03 -25.02 -4.93
C GLU A 132 7.91 -24.67 -5.92
N ILE A 133 6.64 -24.76 -5.48
CA ILE A 133 5.48 -24.38 -6.30
C ILE A 133 5.53 -22.90 -6.67
N LEU A 134 5.73 -22.01 -5.70
CA LEU A 134 5.80 -20.57 -5.93
C LEU A 134 6.98 -20.17 -6.83
N ASP A 135 8.14 -20.85 -6.71
CA ASP A 135 9.30 -20.65 -7.57
C ASP A 135 9.03 -21.14 -9.00
N SER A 136 8.44 -22.33 -9.16
CA SER A 136 8.07 -22.88 -10.47
C SER A 136 7.08 -21.99 -11.24
N LYS A 137 6.15 -21.35 -10.50
CA LYS A 137 5.18 -20.39 -11.02
C LYS A 137 5.75 -18.99 -11.24
N LYS A 138 7.04 -18.76 -10.94
CA LYS A 138 7.73 -17.46 -11.05
C LYS A 138 7.08 -16.37 -10.18
N ILE A 139 6.34 -16.74 -9.14
CA ILE A 139 5.77 -15.81 -8.15
C ILE A 139 6.88 -15.36 -7.20
N ILE A 140 7.75 -16.31 -6.83
CA ILE A 140 9.03 -16.02 -6.18
C ILE A 140 10.19 -16.46 -7.08
N LYS A 141 11.39 -16.03 -6.72
CA LYS A 141 12.65 -16.52 -7.27
C LYS A 141 13.51 -17.06 -6.14
N GLY A 142 13.56 -18.38 -6.02
CA GLY A 142 14.35 -19.09 -5.04
C GLY A 142 15.83 -19.20 -5.41
N GLN A 143 16.70 -19.09 -4.41
CA GLN A 143 18.13 -19.43 -4.52
C GLN A 143 18.30 -20.86 -4.04
N LYS A 144 18.28 -21.82 -4.96
CA LYS A 144 18.38 -23.26 -4.63
C LYS A 144 19.79 -23.64 -4.22
N THR A 145 19.89 -24.45 -3.18
CA THR A 145 21.14 -25.14 -2.78
C THR A 145 21.32 -26.42 -3.60
N LEU A 146 22.50 -27.02 -3.51
CA LEU A 146 22.79 -28.33 -4.12
C LEU A 146 21.83 -29.45 -3.66
N GLY A 147 21.19 -29.29 -2.48
CA GLY A 147 20.19 -30.21 -1.95
C GLY A 147 18.73 -29.87 -2.30
N GLY A 148 18.49 -28.95 -3.24
CA GLY A 148 17.13 -28.56 -3.66
C GLY A 148 16.47 -27.50 -2.78
N ASN A 149 16.85 -27.40 -1.50
CA ASN A 149 16.30 -26.43 -0.56
C ASN A 149 16.49 -24.97 -1.02
N ILE A 150 15.48 -24.14 -0.74
CA ILE A 150 15.46 -22.69 -0.99
C ILE A 150 15.66 -21.96 0.36
N PRO A 151 16.90 -21.65 0.80
CA PRO A 151 17.16 -20.87 2.02
C PRO A 151 16.89 -19.37 1.85
N PHE A 152 16.96 -18.86 0.62
CA PHE A 152 16.66 -17.47 0.31
C PHE A 152 15.80 -17.39 -0.93
N PHE A 153 14.87 -16.45 -0.94
CA PHE A 153 14.07 -16.17 -2.12
C PHE A 153 13.79 -14.67 -2.24
N SER A 154 13.22 -14.26 -3.36
CA SER A 154 12.71 -12.89 -3.54
C SER A 154 11.38 -12.92 -4.25
N ILE A 155 10.50 -11.99 -3.91
CA ILE A 155 9.23 -11.82 -4.61
C ILE A 155 9.54 -11.22 -5.99
N THR A 156 9.00 -11.82 -7.05
CA THR A 156 9.19 -11.30 -8.40
C THR A 156 8.27 -10.10 -8.65
N HIS A 157 8.51 -9.35 -9.73
CA HIS A 157 7.56 -8.30 -10.15
C HIS A 157 6.16 -8.86 -10.37
N HIS A 158 6.08 -10.01 -11.05
CA HIS A 158 4.83 -10.73 -11.30
C HIS A 158 4.13 -11.18 -10.01
N GLY A 159 4.88 -11.76 -9.05
CA GLY A 159 4.31 -12.13 -7.76
C GLY A 159 3.78 -10.90 -7.03
N PHE A 160 4.55 -9.82 -6.99
CA PHE A 160 4.13 -8.60 -6.32
C PHE A 160 2.87 -7.98 -6.96
N GLU A 161 2.71 -8.03 -8.29
CA GLU A 161 1.46 -7.65 -8.96
C GLU A 161 0.25 -8.45 -8.44
N ILE A 162 0.39 -9.77 -8.31
CA ILE A 162 -0.67 -10.65 -7.79
C ILE A 162 -1.05 -10.23 -6.36
N TYR A 163 -0.05 -9.93 -5.52
CA TYR A 163 -0.27 -9.46 -4.16
C TYR A 163 -0.98 -8.11 -4.11
N ILE A 164 -0.56 -7.15 -4.94
CA ILE A 164 -1.19 -5.82 -5.03
C ILE A 164 -2.65 -5.94 -5.45
N GLN A 165 -2.95 -6.71 -6.51
CA GLN A 165 -4.31 -6.87 -7.02
C GLN A 165 -5.27 -7.50 -6.00
N SER A 166 -4.76 -8.39 -5.14
CA SER A 166 -5.58 -9.08 -4.14
C SER A 166 -5.74 -8.30 -2.83
N ASN A 167 -4.76 -7.47 -2.46
CA ASN A 167 -4.73 -6.84 -1.12
C ASN A 167 -4.92 -5.32 -1.14
N PHE A 168 -4.80 -4.64 -2.29
CA PHE A 168 -4.89 -3.17 -2.38
C PHE A 168 -6.03 -2.73 -3.29
N THR A 169 -7.18 -2.42 -2.69
CA THR A 169 -8.35 -1.90 -3.42
C THR A 169 -8.14 -0.47 -3.93
N ASP A 170 -7.23 0.28 -3.32
CA ASP A 170 -6.93 1.69 -3.62
C ASP A 170 -5.63 1.88 -4.43
N PHE A 171 -5.03 0.80 -4.95
CA PHE A 171 -3.75 0.89 -5.67
C PHE A 171 -3.79 1.88 -6.83
N THR A 172 -4.93 2.01 -7.53
CA THR A 172 -5.10 3.00 -8.61
C THR A 172 -4.89 4.43 -8.12
N THR A 173 -5.34 4.76 -6.91
CA THR A 173 -5.15 6.08 -6.30
C THR A 173 -3.67 6.33 -6.01
N ILE A 174 -2.99 5.34 -5.42
CA ILE A 174 -1.55 5.39 -5.13
C ILE A 174 -0.75 5.54 -6.43
N PHE A 175 -1.08 4.74 -7.45
CA PHE A 175 -0.47 4.79 -8.78
C PHE A 175 -0.61 6.18 -9.42
N ASN A 176 -1.81 6.75 -9.40
CA ASN A 176 -2.07 8.07 -9.96
C ASN A 176 -1.33 9.17 -9.19
N LYS A 177 -1.28 9.10 -7.85
CA LYS A 177 -0.51 10.04 -7.02
C LYS A 177 0.98 9.99 -7.34
N ALA A 178 1.55 8.80 -7.51
CA ALA A 178 2.94 8.65 -7.93
C ALA A 178 3.20 9.25 -9.32
N CYS A 179 2.27 9.06 -10.27
CA CYS A 179 2.36 9.69 -11.59
C CYS A 179 2.33 11.23 -11.50
N MET A 180 1.49 11.80 -10.64
CA MET A 180 1.44 13.26 -10.42
C MET A 180 2.73 13.80 -9.81
N ASN A 181 3.33 13.09 -8.86
CA ASN A 181 4.64 13.44 -8.31
C ASN A 181 5.74 13.49 -9.38
N ILE A 182 5.72 12.53 -10.30
CA ILE A 182 6.67 12.49 -11.44
C ILE A 182 6.43 13.68 -12.38
N LEU A 183 5.17 13.96 -12.72
CA LEU A 183 4.82 14.91 -13.77
C LEU A 183 4.83 16.38 -13.31
N ASN A 184 4.31 16.66 -12.12
CA ASN A 184 4.06 18.01 -11.63
C ASN A 184 5.18 18.50 -10.70
N GLU A 185 5.68 17.62 -9.83
CA GLU A 185 6.71 17.96 -8.85
C GLU A 185 8.12 17.64 -9.36
N GLY A 186 8.23 16.92 -10.48
CA GLY A 186 9.52 16.53 -11.06
C GLY A 186 10.30 15.52 -10.22
N LEU A 187 9.64 14.80 -9.29
CA LEU A 187 10.29 13.77 -8.49
C LEU A 187 10.68 12.60 -9.40
N ASN A 188 11.98 12.29 -9.45
CA ASN A 188 12.54 11.35 -10.41
C ASN A 188 13.16 10.11 -9.76
N THR A 189 13.12 9.99 -8.44
CA THR A 189 13.58 8.79 -7.74
C THR A 189 12.48 8.11 -6.93
N ASN A 190 12.59 6.80 -6.80
CA ASN A 190 11.71 6.00 -5.95
C ASN A 190 11.71 6.48 -4.49
N PHE A 191 12.88 6.85 -3.95
CA PHE A 191 13.01 7.36 -2.57
C PHE A 191 12.23 8.66 -2.37
N GLN A 192 12.37 9.65 -3.27
CA GLN A 192 11.65 10.92 -3.18
C GLN A 192 10.12 10.72 -3.23
N ILE A 193 9.64 9.86 -4.12
CA ILE A 193 8.21 9.60 -4.27
C ILE A 193 7.67 8.83 -3.06
N ALA A 194 8.42 7.85 -2.56
CA ALA A 194 8.04 7.10 -1.37
C ALA A 194 7.92 8.01 -0.14
N GLU A 195 8.90 8.89 0.06
CA GLU A 195 8.91 9.89 1.12
C GLU A 195 7.72 10.86 0.98
N ASN A 196 7.53 11.46 -0.20
CA ASN A 196 6.44 12.42 -0.45
C ASN A 196 5.04 11.81 -0.27
N MET A 197 4.89 10.51 -0.57
CA MET A 197 3.61 9.82 -0.44
C MET A 197 3.42 9.12 0.91
N ASN A 198 4.45 9.08 1.76
CA ASN A 198 4.52 8.20 2.92
C ASN A 198 4.21 6.72 2.58
N ALA A 199 4.74 6.23 1.47
CA ALA A 199 4.49 4.90 0.94
C ALA A 199 5.70 3.96 1.11
N HIS A 200 5.45 2.64 1.12
CA HIS A 200 6.53 1.65 1.08
C HIS A 200 7.33 1.77 -0.23
N ILE A 201 8.66 1.67 -0.15
CA ILE A 201 9.51 1.83 -1.34
C ILE A 201 9.27 0.71 -2.35
N LEU A 202 8.89 -0.48 -1.89
CA LEU A 202 8.55 -1.59 -2.77
C LEU A 202 7.31 -1.32 -3.63
N ILE A 203 6.33 -0.57 -3.11
CA ILE A 203 5.15 -0.16 -3.87
C ILE A 203 5.56 0.83 -4.96
N VAL A 204 6.41 1.81 -4.64
CA VAL A 204 6.92 2.78 -5.62
C VAL A 204 7.78 2.10 -6.69
N ASN A 205 8.64 1.16 -6.30
CA ASN A 205 9.42 0.34 -7.24
C ASN A 205 8.51 -0.42 -8.21
N HIS A 206 7.43 -1.00 -7.70
CA HIS A 206 6.46 -1.71 -8.53
C HIS A 206 5.73 -0.78 -9.50
N ILE A 207 5.36 0.44 -9.07
CA ILE A 207 4.79 1.47 -9.96
C ILE A 207 5.78 1.82 -11.09
N PHE A 208 7.07 1.98 -10.77
CA PHE A 208 8.10 2.27 -11.76
C PHE A 208 8.23 1.12 -12.77
N GLU A 209 8.32 -0.12 -12.29
CA GLU A 209 8.37 -1.32 -13.13
C GLU A 209 7.14 -1.38 -14.06
N LYS A 210 5.92 -1.12 -13.58
CA LYS A 210 4.71 -1.07 -14.42
C LYS A 210 4.71 0.05 -15.47
N LEU A 211 5.22 1.23 -15.11
CA LEU A 211 5.31 2.36 -16.04
C LEU A 211 6.36 2.07 -17.12
N GLU A 212 7.48 1.44 -16.77
CA GLU A 212 8.52 1.05 -17.73
C GLU A 212 8.06 -0.08 -18.66
N GLU A 213 7.34 -1.09 -18.15
CA GLU A 213 6.74 -2.15 -18.96
C GLU A 213 5.79 -1.60 -20.04
N LYS A 214 5.09 -0.50 -19.73
CA LYS A 214 4.22 0.21 -20.69
C LYS A 214 4.97 1.21 -21.57
N GLY A 215 6.29 1.35 -21.44
CA GLY A 215 7.09 2.34 -22.15
C GLY A 215 6.82 3.79 -21.74
N LEU A 216 6.14 4.01 -20.61
CA LEU A 216 5.72 5.33 -20.16
C LEU A 216 6.86 6.11 -19.49
N ILE A 217 7.82 5.39 -18.89
CA ILE A 217 9.07 5.92 -18.35
C ILE A 217 10.25 5.00 -18.74
N LYS A 218 11.49 5.48 -18.52
CA LYS A 218 12.67 4.62 -18.39
C LYS A 218 13.45 5.02 -17.15
N PHE A 219 14.00 4.04 -16.44
CA PHE A 219 14.80 4.30 -15.26
C PHE A 219 16.09 3.46 -15.23
N ILE A 220 17.06 3.94 -14.46
CA ILE A 220 18.24 3.17 -14.08
C ILE A 220 18.13 2.74 -12.62
N LYS A 221 18.68 1.57 -12.31
CA LYS A 221 18.78 1.06 -10.94
C LYS A 221 20.23 1.03 -10.50
N ASP A 222 20.54 1.63 -9.36
CA ASP A 222 21.86 1.54 -8.75
C ASP A 222 21.94 0.40 -7.71
N MET A 223 23.16 0.17 -7.19
CA MET A 223 23.41 -0.87 -6.18
C MET A 223 22.78 -0.57 -4.81
N SER A 224 22.38 0.68 -4.55
CA SER A 224 21.70 1.07 -3.31
C SER A 224 20.20 0.75 -3.34
N GLY A 225 19.68 0.28 -4.48
CA GLY A 225 18.25 0.07 -4.69
C GLY A 225 17.51 1.35 -5.07
N ARG A 226 18.23 2.42 -5.44
CA ARG A 226 17.64 3.63 -6.01
C ARG A 226 17.25 3.38 -7.46
N TYR A 227 16.05 3.82 -7.80
CA TYR A 227 15.55 3.85 -9.16
C TYR A 227 15.53 5.32 -9.56
N CYS A 228 16.14 5.68 -10.68
CA CYS A 228 16.22 7.05 -11.16
C CYS A 228 15.64 7.13 -12.58
N ILE A 229 14.52 7.85 -12.72
CA ILE A 229 13.85 8.11 -13.98
C ILE A 229 14.70 9.07 -14.80
N HIS A 230 15.05 8.65 -16.02
CA HIS A 230 15.81 9.47 -16.97
C HIS A 230 15.02 9.77 -18.26
N TYR A 231 13.82 9.19 -18.40
CA TYR A 231 12.93 9.47 -19.51
C TYR A 231 11.47 9.36 -19.08
N ILE A 232 10.66 10.32 -19.54
CA ILE A 232 9.20 10.35 -19.37
C ILE A 232 8.59 10.50 -20.76
N SER A 233 7.73 9.57 -21.15
CA SER A 233 7.06 9.59 -22.45
C SER A 233 6.08 10.77 -22.58
N PRO A 234 5.86 11.28 -23.81
CA PRO A 234 4.75 12.20 -24.07
C PRO A 234 3.37 11.59 -23.80
N GLU A 235 3.24 10.26 -23.91
CA GLU A 235 1.99 9.54 -23.65
C GLU A 235 1.58 9.63 -22.18
N LEU A 236 2.52 9.43 -21.23
CA LEU A 236 2.23 9.59 -19.80
C LEU A 236 1.69 10.98 -19.49
N LYS A 237 2.24 12.02 -20.13
CA LYS A 237 1.74 13.40 -19.98
C LYS A 237 0.33 13.61 -20.53
N ARG A 238 -0.07 12.84 -21.55
CA ARG A 238 -1.41 12.94 -22.16
C ARG A 238 -2.47 12.19 -21.37
N ILE A 239 -2.11 11.11 -20.69
CA ILE A 239 -3.02 10.35 -19.82
C ILE A 239 -3.57 11.21 -18.67
N PHE A 240 -2.77 12.19 -18.20
CA PHE A 240 -3.05 13.01 -17.01
C PHE A 240 -3.29 14.50 -17.32
N LYS A 241 -3.53 14.86 -18.59
CA LYS A 241 -3.98 16.19 -19.01
C LYS A 241 -5.50 16.24 -19.08
#